data_AF-A0A091RQ21-F1
#
_entry.id   AF-A0A091RQ21-F1
#
_cell.length_a   1.000
_cell.length_b   1.000
_cell.length_c   1.000
_cell.angle_alpha   90.00
_cell.angle_beta   90.00
_cell.angle_gamma   90.00
#
_symmetry.space_group_name_H-M   'P 1'
#
loop_
_entity.id
_entity.type
_entity.pdbx_description
1 polymer ?
#
loop_
_entity_poly.entity_id
_entity_poly.type
_entity_poly.pdbx_seq_one_letter_code
_entity_poly.pdbx_strand_id
1 'polypeptide(L)'
;NTKDILVIYEQEAEEWALYLKSLFGHIVNKEGILLYSIETSSFKQQELFSLHSYKCKLLILSCGLPNCLNRKKSYFLERVLKPPDNVVILLCGVENSEILYEALTLDRGSKEISSDQEPEEYFSVVTGIIQPDHQTSSDVNLSDVRGGSEKTEILSETSETNEQSILVLPGRISCENPGEIFILLKDEINDETLEIEFIADNQRIRTQPASWTKKIKYMKAL
;
A
#
# COMPACT_ATOMS: atom_id res chain seq x y z
N ASN A 1 -10.57 -4.46 -15.09
CA ASN A 1 -10.46 -5.31 -13.89
C ASN A 1 -9.17 -4.95 -13.21
N THR A 2 -9.20 -4.00 -12.27
CA THR A 2 -8.01 -3.69 -11.49
C THR A 2 -7.88 -4.79 -10.43
N LYS A 3 -6.73 -5.48 -10.38
CA LYS A 3 -6.46 -6.51 -9.38
C LYS A 3 -5.33 -6.00 -8.51
N ASP A 4 -5.68 -5.10 -7.60
CA ASP A 4 -4.69 -4.31 -6.88
C ASP A 4 -4.29 -5.02 -5.59
N ILE A 5 -5.24 -5.38 -4.74
CA ILE A 5 -4.96 -5.94 -3.41
C ILE A 5 -5.78 -7.22 -3.18
N LEU A 6 -5.09 -8.28 -2.80
CA LEU A 6 -5.68 -9.51 -2.27
C LEU A 6 -5.42 -9.56 -0.77
N VAL A 7 -6.48 -9.52 0.05
CA VAL A 7 -6.40 -9.68 1.50
C VAL A 7 -6.78 -11.12 1.86
N ILE A 8 -5.83 -11.86 2.42
CA ILE A 8 -5.98 -13.26 2.82
C ILE A 8 -6.08 -13.30 4.34
N TYR A 9 -7.11 -13.95 4.85
CA TYR A 9 -7.41 -13.96 6.28
C TYR A 9 -8.06 -15.28 6.72
N GLU A 10 -8.00 -15.56 8.02
CA GLU A 10 -8.82 -16.59 8.67
C GLU A 10 -9.96 -15.93 9.48
N GLN A 11 -10.89 -16.70 10.03
CA GLN A 11 -12.14 -16.18 10.60
C GLN A 11 -11.94 -15.16 11.74
N GLU A 12 -10.98 -15.36 12.65
CA GLU A 12 -10.73 -14.43 13.77
C GLU A 12 -10.23 -13.06 13.27
N ALA A 13 -9.61 -13.02 12.09
CA ALA A 13 -9.11 -11.81 11.44
C ALA A 13 -10.11 -11.13 10.50
N GLU A 14 -11.39 -11.53 10.49
CA GLU A 14 -12.40 -10.97 9.55
C GLU A 14 -12.60 -9.46 9.70
N GLU A 15 -12.70 -8.96 10.93
CA GLU A 15 -12.85 -7.52 11.19
C GLU A 15 -11.65 -6.71 10.67
N TRP A 16 -10.44 -7.26 10.84
CA TRP A 16 -9.24 -6.66 10.25
C TRP A 16 -9.28 -6.67 8.72
N ALA A 17 -9.75 -7.76 8.11
CA ALA A 17 -9.87 -7.82 6.65
C ALA A 17 -10.85 -6.75 6.11
N LEU A 18 -11.99 -6.55 6.80
CA LEU A 18 -12.97 -5.51 6.46
C LEU A 18 -12.40 -4.11 6.66
N TYR A 19 -11.70 -3.88 7.77
CA TYR A 19 -10.99 -2.62 8.04
C TYR A 19 -10.00 -2.29 6.92
N LEU A 20 -9.12 -3.23 6.56
CA LEU A 20 -8.13 -3.04 5.50
C LEU A 20 -8.78 -2.78 4.14
N LYS A 21 -9.91 -3.43 3.82
CA LYS A 21 -10.65 -3.15 2.58
C LYS A 21 -11.23 -1.74 2.58
N SER A 22 -11.74 -1.26 3.71
CA SER A 22 -12.19 0.12 3.83
C SER A 22 -11.03 1.08 3.67
N LEU A 23 -9.93 0.84 4.41
CA LEU A 23 -8.72 1.64 4.43
C LEU A 23 -8.11 1.79 3.03
N PHE A 24 -7.84 0.67 2.36
CA PHE A 24 -7.24 0.73 1.02
C PHE A 24 -8.23 1.11 -0.08
N GLY A 25 -9.53 1.04 0.18
CA GLY A 25 -10.57 1.55 -0.73
C GLY A 25 -10.49 3.06 -0.97
N HIS A 26 -9.70 3.77 -0.18
CA HIS A 26 -9.37 5.17 -0.36
C HIS A 26 -8.25 5.40 -1.40
N ILE A 27 -7.35 4.43 -1.59
CA ILE A 27 -6.17 4.56 -2.48
C ILE A 27 -6.31 3.79 -3.79
N VAL A 28 -7.16 2.75 -3.81
CA VAL A 28 -7.47 1.94 -4.99
C VAL A 28 -8.97 1.76 -5.10
N ASN A 29 -9.45 1.38 -6.29
CA ASN A 29 -10.84 1.03 -6.46
C ASN A 29 -11.21 -0.16 -5.53
N LYS A 30 -12.30 -0.04 -4.76
CA LYS A 30 -12.86 -1.09 -3.90
C LYS A 30 -13.13 -2.40 -4.64
N GLU A 31 -13.51 -2.36 -5.91
CA GLU A 31 -13.66 -3.56 -6.75
C GLU A 31 -12.32 -4.26 -7.04
N GLY A 32 -11.21 -3.54 -6.93
CA GLY A 32 -9.86 -4.06 -7.06
C GLY A 32 -9.29 -4.69 -5.79
N ILE A 33 -10.06 -4.69 -4.71
CA ILE A 33 -9.70 -5.32 -3.43
C ILE A 33 -10.55 -6.58 -3.21
N LEU A 34 -9.90 -7.73 -3.14
CA LEU A 34 -10.54 -9.01 -2.85
C LEU A 34 -10.23 -9.47 -1.44
N LEU A 35 -11.27 -9.84 -0.69
CA LEU A 35 -11.16 -10.53 0.59
C LEU A 35 -11.25 -12.03 0.35
N TYR A 36 -10.27 -12.77 0.86
CA TYR A 36 -10.15 -14.22 0.68
C TYR A 36 -10.03 -14.92 2.04
N SER A 37 -11.12 -15.54 2.48
CA SER A 37 -11.16 -16.32 3.72
C SER A 37 -10.58 -17.71 3.47
N ILE A 38 -9.56 -18.10 4.22
CA ILE A 38 -8.92 -19.43 4.15
C ILE A 38 -9.88 -20.53 4.62
N GLU A 39 -10.93 -20.21 5.37
CA GLU A 39 -11.84 -21.23 5.90
C GLU A 39 -12.92 -21.65 4.91
N THR A 40 -13.50 -20.68 4.22
CA THR A 40 -14.65 -20.90 3.33
C THR A 40 -14.26 -21.16 1.88
N SER A 41 -12.98 -20.99 1.55
CA SER A 41 -12.51 -21.05 0.17
C SER A 41 -12.33 -22.46 -0.40
N SER A 42 -12.53 -22.56 -1.71
CA SER A 42 -12.54 -23.85 -2.42
C SER A 42 -11.15 -24.39 -2.75
N PHE A 43 -10.14 -23.51 -2.81
CA PHE A 43 -8.75 -23.79 -3.16
C PHE A 43 -8.60 -24.47 -4.53
N LYS A 44 -9.34 -23.99 -5.53
CA LYS A 44 -9.27 -24.53 -6.90
C LYS A 44 -8.05 -23.99 -7.64
N GLN A 45 -7.50 -24.76 -8.58
CA GLN A 45 -6.34 -24.34 -9.38
C GLN A 45 -6.64 -23.09 -10.23
N GLN A 46 -7.83 -23.00 -10.84
CA GLN A 46 -8.25 -21.82 -11.60
C GLN A 46 -8.33 -20.55 -10.74
N GLU A 47 -8.78 -20.72 -9.50
CA GLU A 47 -8.86 -19.65 -8.50
C GLU A 47 -7.45 -19.16 -8.13
N LEU A 48 -6.51 -20.08 -7.89
CA LEU A 48 -5.10 -19.76 -7.62
C LEU A 48 -4.48 -18.87 -8.71
N PHE A 49 -4.67 -19.19 -9.99
CA PHE A 49 -4.17 -18.36 -11.10
C PHE A 49 -4.77 -16.93 -11.08
N SER A 50 -6.06 -16.82 -10.76
CA SER A 50 -6.72 -15.51 -10.65
C SER A 50 -6.15 -14.69 -9.49
N LEU A 51 -5.81 -15.34 -8.37
CA LEU A 51 -5.28 -14.69 -7.17
C LEU A 51 -3.81 -14.28 -7.32
N HIS A 52 -3.01 -15.04 -8.07
CA HIS A 52 -1.63 -14.66 -8.38
C HIS A 52 -1.49 -13.33 -9.09
N SER A 53 -2.46 -12.98 -9.93
CA SER A 53 -2.45 -11.73 -10.72
C SER A 53 -2.74 -10.46 -9.92
N TYR A 54 -2.99 -10.55 -8.62
CA TYR A 54 -3.06 -9.37 -7.76
C TYR A 54 -1.67 -8.78 -7.53
N LYS A 55 -1.57 -7.45 -7.66
CA LYS A 55 -0.32 -6.71 -7.50
C LYS A 55 0.25 -6.87 -6.09
N CYS A 56 -0.56 -6.63 -5.07
CA CYS A 56 -0.22 -6.77 -3.65
C CYS A 56 -1.04 -7.90 -3.02
N LYS A 57 -0.38 -8.73 -2.20
CA LYS A 57 -0.98 -9.85 -1.48
C LYS A 57 -0.73 -9.66 0.00
N LEU A 58 -1.76 -9.28 0.74
CA LEU A 58 -1.69 -9.01 2.16
C LEU A 58 -2.24 -10.22 2.93
N LEU A 59 -1.40 -10.88 3.72
CA LEU A 59 -1.81 -11.95 4.63
C LEU A 59 -1.96 -11.38 6.04
N ILE A 60 -3.10 -11.61 6.68
CA ILE A 60 -3.28 -11.30 8.10
C ILE A 60 -2.79 -12.50 8.91
N LEU A 61 -1.70 -12.30 9.64
CA LEU A 61 -1.11 -13.29 10.54
C LEU A 61 -1.65 -13.05 11.95
N SER A 62 -2.75 -13.73 12.26
CA SER A 62 -3.30 -13.81 13.63
C SER A 62 -2.69 -14.98 14.40
N CYS A 63 -2.91 -15.00 15.72
CA CYS A 63 -2.63 -16.16 16.57
C CYS A 63 -3.40 -17.42 16.14
N GLY A 64 -4.57 -17.24 15.51
CA GLY A 64 -5.42 -18.33 15.00
C GLY A 64 -4.91 -18.96 13.71
N LEU A 65 -4.16 -18.21 12.89
CA LEU A 65 -3.74 -18.66 11.56
C LEU A 65 -2.96 -19.99 11.58
N PRO A 66 -1.90 -20.18 12.38
CA PRO A 66 -1.16 -21.45 12.39
C PRO A 66 -2.05 -22.64 12.77
N ASN A 67 -3.03 -22.42 13.66
CA ASN A 67 -3.94 -23.45 14.13
C ASN A 67 -4.99 -23.85 13.08
N CYS A 68 -5.29 -22.96 12.12
CA CYS A 68 -6.27 -23.23 11.08
C CYS A 68 -5.66 -23.90 9.82
N LEU A 69 -4.32 -24.01 9.74
CA LEU A 69 -3.61 -24.60 8.62
C LEU A 69 -3.70 -26.12 8.57
N ASN A 70 -3.89 -26.64 7.36
CA ASN A 70 -3.75 -28.05 7.03
C ASN A 70 -2.96 -28.17 5.74
N ARG A 71 -2.56 -29.39 5.35
CA ARG A 71 -1.73 -29.61 4.15
C ARG A 71 -2.27 -28.93 2.88
N LYS A 72 -3.59 -28.90 2.68
CA LYS A 72 -4.22 -28.26 1.50
C LYS A 72 -4.11 -26.73 1.58
N LYS A 73 -4.42 -26.16 2.74
CA LYS A 73 -4.32 -24.71 3.00
C LYS A 73 -2.88 -24.23 2.93
N SER A 74 -1.95 -24.95 3.56
CA SER A 74 -0.53 -24.65 3.53
C SER A 74 0.02 -24.64 2.10
N TYR A 75 -0.25 -25.71 1.34
CA TYR A 75 0.16 -25.79 -0.07
C TYR A 75 -0.39 -24.64 -0.90
N PHE A 76 -1.64 -24.23 -0.66
CA PHE A 76 -2.23 -23.10 -1.36
C PHE A 76 -1.56 -21.78 -1.00
N LEU A 77 -1.34 -21.51 0.29
CA LEU A 77 -0.67 -20.29 0.75
C LEU A 77 0.76 -20.19 0.21
N GLU A 78 1.51 -21.28 0.25
CA GLU A 78 2.86 -21.38 -0.32
C GLU A 78 2.91 -21.04 -1.82
N ARG A 79 1.80 -21.24 -2.54
CA ARG A 79 1.70 -20.87 -3.95
C ARG A 79 1.27 -19.42 -4.09
N VAL A 80 0.13 -19.05 -3.52
CA VAL A 80 -0.46 -17.72 -3.75
C VAL A 80 0.45 -16.59 -3.26
N LEU A 81 1.19 -16.79 -2.16
CA LEU A 81 2.09 -15.81 -1.55
C LEU A 81 3.45 -15.72 -2.28
N LYS A 82 3.40 -15.61 -3.61
CA LYS A 82 4.59 -15.40 -4.45
C LYS A 82 4.33 -14.32 -5.51
N PRO A 83 5.35 -13.53 -5.90
CA PRO A 83 6.69 -13.43 -5.29
C PRO A 83 6.67 -12.68 -3.94
N PRO A 84 7.69 -12.84 -3.06
CA PRO A 84 7.74 -12.20 -1.74
C PRO A 84 7.70 -10.66 -1.80
N ASP A 85 8.28 -10.04 -2.84
CA ASP A 85 8.28 -8.58 -3.03
C ASP A 85 6.86 -7.98 -3.14
N ASN A 86 5.89 -8.82 -3.50
CA ASN A 86 4.48 -8.45 -3.64
C ASN A 86 3.65 -8.84 -2.41
N VAL A 87 4.27 -9.43 -1.39
CA VAL A 87 3.59 -9.95 -0.19
C VAL A 87 3.83 -9.03 0.99
N VAL A 88 2.74 -8.71 1.69
CA VAL A 88 2.74 -8.00 2.96
C VAL A 88 2.16 -8.94 4.03
N ILE A 89 2.83 -9.07 5.16
CA ILE A 89 2.34 -9.81 6.32
C ILE A 89 1.92 -8.78 7.38
N LEU A 90 0.63 -8.76 7.71
CA LEU A 90 0.12 -7.99 8.85
C LEU A 90 0.20 -8.86 10.11
N LEU A 91 1.09 -8.51 11.03
CA LEU A 91 1.21 -9.11 12.35
C LEU A 91 0.04 -8.62 13.20
N CYS A 92 -0.95 -9.49 13.41
CA CYS A 92 -2.18 -9.17 14.14
C CYS A 92 -2.20 -9.92 15.47
N GLY A 93 -1.66 -9.28 16.52
CA GLY A 93 -1.53 -9.89 17.85
C GLY A 93 -0.39 -10.90 17.99
N VAL A 94 0.58 -10.88 17.07
CA VAL A 94 1.80 -11.70 17.10
C VAL A 94 3.03 -10.81 17.00
N GLU A 95 4.15 -11.24 17.58
CA GLU A 95 5.37 -10.41 17.65
C GLU A 95 6.15 -10.36 16.33
N ASN A 96 6.14 -11.45 15.55
CA ASN A 96 6.89 -11.58 14.31
C ASN A 96 6.28 -12.68 13.41
N SER A 97 6.81 -12.79 12.19
CA SER A 97 6.37 -13.75 11.18
C SER A 97 7.01 -15.13 11.28
N GLU A 98 7.88 -15.42 12.26
CA GLU A 98 8.59 -16.71 12.33
C GLU A 98 7.61 -17.88 12.45
N ILE A 99 6.51 -17.71 13.18
CA ILE A 99 5.43 -18.72 13.26
C ILE A 99 4.84 -19.09 11.89
N LEU A 100 4.86 -18.16 10.94
CA LEU A 100 4.40 -18.39 9.58
C LEU A 100 5.44 -19.19 8.78
N TYR A 101 6.72 -18.84 8.92
CA TYR A 101 7.83 -19.52 8.24
C TYR A 101 8.13 -20.91 8.80
N GLU A 102 7.78 -21.16 10.07
CA GLU A 102 7.79 -22.50 10.65
C GLU A 102 6.62 -23.36 10.14
N ALA A 103 5.47 -22.75 9.90
CA ALA A 103 4.27 -23.45 9.44
C ALA A 103 4.20 -23.64 7.91
N LEU A 104 4.88 -22.79 7.13
CA LEU A 104 4.81 -22.75 5.66
C LEU A 104 6.21 -22.63 5.03
N THR A 105 6.39 -23.30 3.88
CA THR A 105 7.62 -23.23 3.08
C THR A 105 7.62 -21.98 2.19
N LEU A 106 7.75 -20.80 2.80
CA LEU A 106 7.77 -19.51 2.12
C LEU A 106 9.19 -18.99 1.87
N ASP A 107 9.33 -18.22 0.80
CA ASP A 107 10.53 -17.45 0.56
C ASP A 107 10.55 -16.26 1.54
N ARG A 108 11.70 -15.98 2.15
CA ARG A 108 11.89 -14.81 3.02
C ARG A 108 11.95 -13.52 2.18
N GLY A 109 11.67 -12.39 2.81
CA GLY A 109 11.74 -11.07 2.18
C GLY A 109 10.39 -10.38 1.94
N SER A 110 9.28 -11.01 2.36
CA SER A 110 7.98 -10.34 2.44
C SER A 110 8.07 -9.11 3.36
N LYS A 111 7.33 -8.05 3.03
CA LYS A 111 7.26 -6.88 3.91
C LYS A 111 6.37 -7.20 5.12
N GLU A 112 6.70 -6.63 6.28
CA GLU A 112 5.94 -6.81 7.51
C GLU A 112 5.39 -5.48 8.01
N ILE A 113 4.16 -5.51 8.51
CA ILE A 113 3.51 -4.41 9.23
C ILE A 113 2.85 -4.96 10.49
N SER A 114 2.81 -4.19 11.57
CA SER A 114 2.16 -4.55 12.84
C SER A 114 0.79 -3.89 12.96
N SER A 115 -0.17 -4.59 13.59
CA SER A 115 -1.47 -4.02 13.98
C SER A 115 -1.38 -2.78 14.87
N ASP A 116 -0.23 -2.54 15.50
CA ASP A 116 0.01 -1.39 16.39
C ASP A 116 0.57 -0.16 15.65
N GLN A 117 0.90 -0.31 14.37
CA GLN A 117 1.37 0.82 13.53
C GLN A 117 0.21 1.69 13.06
N GLU A 118 0.55 2.93 12.74
CA GLU A 118 -0.43 3.88 12.24
C GLU A 118 -0.77 3.62 10.75
N PRO A 119 -1.96 4.02 10.27
CA PRO A 119 -2.42 3.71 8.91
C PRO A 119 -1.51 4.21 7.78
N GLU A 120 -0.73 5.26 8.01
CA GLU A 120 0.28 5.81 7.09
C GLU A 120 1.31 4.77 6.69
N GLU A 121 1.74 3.95 7.65
CA GLU A 121 2.76 2.93 7.45
C GLU A 121 2.21 1.84 6.53
N TYR A 122 0.93 1.49 6.70
CA TYR A 122 0.23 0.52 5.84
C TYR A 122 0.12 1.04 4.41
N PHE A 123 -0.31 2.28 4.25
CA PHE A 123 -0.41 2.93 2.94
C PHE A 123 0.94 3.04 2.25
N SER A 124 2.00 3.42 2.96
CA SER A 124 3.35 3.51 2.41
C SER A 124 3.84 2.16 1.87
N VAL A 125 3.70 1.10 2.67
CA VAL A 125 4.13 -0.25 2.31
C VAL A 125 3.36 -0.79 1.09
N VAL A 126 2.03 -0.69 1.12
CA VAL A 126 1.16 -1.21 0.05
C VAL A 126 1.31 -0.40 -1.22
N THR A 127 1.35 0.93 -1.14
CA THR A 127 1.57 1.82 -2.30
C THR A 127 2.88 1.49 -2.99
N GLY A 128 3.96 1.32 -2.22
CA GLY A 128 5.26 0.96 -2.79
C GLY A 128 5.28 -0.35 -3.58
N ILE A 129 4.29 -1.23 -3.37
CA ILE A 129 4.10 -2.47 -4.16
C ILE A 129 3.18 -2.23 -5.36
N ILE A 130 2.04 -1.54 -5.19
CA ILE A 130 1.05 -1.35 -6.26
C ILE A 130 1.46 -0.29 -7.29
N GLN A 131 2.35 0.62 -6.92
CA GLN A 131 2.81 1.78 -7.69
C GLN A 131 4.33 1.96 -7.54
N PRO A 132 5.15 1.04 -8.08
CA PRO A 132 6.61 1.09 -7.92
C PRO A 132 7.24 2.35 -8.54
N ASP A 133 6.63 2.94 -9.57
CA ASP A 133 7.14 4.12 -10.29
C ASP A 133 7.03 5.44 -9.50
N HIS A 134 6.37 5.44 -8.33
CA HIS A 134 6.18 6.63 -7.48
C HIS A 134 7.16 6.74 -6.31
N GLN A 135 8.09 5.79 -6.16
CA GLN A 135 9.23 5.98 -5.26
C GLN A 135 10.17 7.00 -5.92
N THR A 136 10.14 8.25 -5.46
CA THR A 136 11.22 9.20 -5.71
C THR A 136 12.53 8.52 -5.31
N SER A 137 13.34 8.21 -6.30
CA SER A 137 14.65 7.61 -6.12
C SER A 137 15.53 8.54 -5.29
N SER A 138 15.61 8.31 -3.99
CA SER A 138 16.60 8.94 -3.10
C SER A 138 17.83 8.05 -2.94
N ASP A 139 18.24 7.33 -3.98
CA ASP A 139 19.52 6.63 -4.04
C ASP A 139 20.32 7.16 -5.24
N VAL A 140 20.78 8.41 -5.12
CA VAL A 140 21.80 8.95 -6.02
C VAL A 140 23.14 8.42 -5.56
N ASN A 141 23.54 7.28 -6.11
CA ASN A 141 24.91 6.83 -6.02
C ASN A 141 25.79 7.73 -6.90
N LEU A 142 26.58 8.60 -6.26
CA LEU A 142 27.53 9.49 -6.90
C LEU A 142 28.65 8.70 -7.59
N SER A 143 28.61 8.57 -8.92
CA SER A 143 29.80 8.40 -9.75
C SER A 143 29.60 8.92 -11.19
N ASP A 144 29.86 10.22 -11.32
CA ASP A 144 30.66 10.92 -12.32
C ASP A 144 30.69 10.52 -13.83
N VAL A 145 30.68 11.59 -14.64
CA VAL A 145 31.22 11.79 -16.01
C VAL A 145 30.32 11.64 -17.26
N ARG A 146 29.92 12.83 -17.75
CA ARG A 146 29.81 13.35 -19.15
C ARG A 146 28.98 12.62 -20.21
N GLY A 147 28.04 13.38 -20.77
CA GLY A 147 27.67 13.32 -22.19
C GLY A 147 26.28 13.91 -22.45
N GLY A 148 26.22 15.12 -23.00
CA GLY A 148 24.97 15.88 -23.15
C GLY A 148 23.95 15.31 -24.15
N SER A 149 22.67 15.59 -23.89
CA SER A 149 21.66 15.86 -24.90
C SER A 149 20.45 16.50 -24.21
N GLU A 150 20.04 17.65 -24.72
CA GLU A 150 18.92 18.47 -24.23
C GLU A 150 17.60 17.68 -24.27
N LYS A 151 16.93 17.55 -23.12
CA LYS A 151 15.48 17.46 -23.01
C LYS A 151 15.03 18.24 -21.79
N THR A 152 14.16 19.20 -22.04
CA THR A 152 13.58 20.14 -21.09
C THR A 152 12.81 19.40 -20.00
N GLU A 153 13.47 19.14 -18.88
CA GLU A 153 12.83 18.82 -17.61
C GLU A 153 12.55 20.14 -16.88
N ILE A 154 11.29 20.31 -16.46
CA ILE A 154 10.85 21.45 -15.67
C ILE A 154 11.49 21.31 -14.30
N LEU A 155 12.60 22.01 -14.12
CA LEU A 155 13.28 22.25 -12.85
C LEU A 155 12.32 22.99 -11.92
N SER A 156 11.86 22.30 -10.88
CA SER A 156 11.34 22.95 -9.68
C SER A 156 12.53 23.32 -8.78
N GLU A 157 13.20 24.43 -9.10
CA GLU A 157 14.05 25.12 -8.14
C GLU A 157 13.22 26.19 -7.43
N THR A 158 13.03 26.05 -6.12
CA THR A 158 13.60 26.96 -5.10
C THR A 158 12.95 26.67 -3.75
N SER A 159 13.71 26.10 -2.81
CA SER A 159 13.93 26.59 -1.44
C SER A 159 14.36 25.43 -0.54
N GLU A 160 15.63 25.45 -0.12
CA GLU A 160 16.16 24.58 0.93
C GLU A 160 15.41 24.84 2.25
N THR A 161 14.42 24.01 2.59
CA THR A 161 14.01 23.79 3.99
C THR A 161 13.22 22.48 4.09
N ASN A 162 13.83 21.51 4.76
CA ASN A 162 13.26 20.27 5.29
C ASN A 162 12.89 19.20 4.26
N GLU A 163 13.61 18.08 4.27
CA GLU A 163 13.29 16.83 3.55
C GLU A 163 12.03 16.17 4.12
N GLN A 164 10.91 16.90 4.17
CA GLN A 164 9.61 16.33 4.51
C GLN A 164 9.19 15.46 3.33
N SER A 165 9.42 14.15 3.48
CA SER A 165 8.95 13.16 2.51
C SER A 165 7.42 13.15 2.55
N ILE A 166 6.78 13.55 1.46
CA ILE A 166 5.32 13.58 1.30
C ILE A 166 4.94 12.53 0.26
N LEU A 167 3.94 11.71 0.56
CA LEU A 167 3.33 10.77 -0.39
C LEU A 167 1.89 11.22 -0.70
N VAL A 168 1.58 11.41 -1.98
CA VAL A 168 0.25 11.83 -2.45
C VAL A 168 -0.45 10.67 -3.16
N LEU A 169 -1.65 10.30 -2.70
CA LEU A 169 -2.44 9.18 -3.21
C LEU A 169 -3.86 9.62 -3.55
N PRO A 170 -4.49 9.07 -4.60
CA PRO A 170 -3.87 8.26 -5.64
C PRO A 170 -2.95 9.11 -6.53
N GLY A 171 -1.87 8.53 -7.07
CA GLY A 171 -0.94 9.24 -7.96
C GLY A 171 -1.54 9.70 -9.29
N ARG A 172 -2.75 9.22 -9.64
CA ARG A 172 -3.53 9.66 -10.81
C ARG A 172 -5.01 9.64 -10.46
N ILE A 173 -5.73 10.58 -11.02
CA ILE A 173 -7.15 10.83 -10.73
C ILE A 173 -7.96 10.72 -12.01
N SER A 174 -9.12 10.06 -11.94
CA SER A 174 -10.05 9.98 -13.07
C SER A 174 -10.87 11.26 -13.17
N CYS A 175 -10.97 11.84 -14.37
CA CYS A 175 -11.83 13.01 -14.59
C CYS A 175 -13.33 12.71 -14.40
N GLU A 176 -13.75 11.46 -14.61
CA GLU A 176 -15.17 11.06 -14.50
C GLU A 176 -15.60 10.85 -13.04
N ASN A 177 -14.69 10.38 -12.19
CA ASN A 177 -14.93 10.15 -10.77
C ASN A 177 -13.67 10.52 -9.96
N PRO A 178 -13.47 11.81 -9.65
CA PRO A 178 -12.23 12.32 -9.07
C PRO A 178 -11.91 11.79 -7.67
N GLY A 179 -12.91 11.36 -6.90
CA GLY A 179 -12.69 10.76 -5.58
C GLY A 179 -11.97 11.69 -4.57
N GLU A 180 -11.13 11.09 -3.72
CA GLU A 180 -10.39 11.75 -2.65
C GLU A 180 -8.87 11.65 -2.89
N ILE A 181 -8.14 12.67 -2.44
CA ILE A 181 -6.69 12.73 -2.41
C ILE A 181 -6.26 12.64 -0.94
N PHE A 182 -5.25 11.84 -0.68
CA PHE A 182 -4.60 11.63 0.61
C PHE A 182 -3.16 12.10 0.51
N ILE A 183 -2.72 12.83 1.52
CA ILE A 183 -1.37 13.35 1.63
C ILE A 183 -0.81 12.81 2.93
N LEU A 184 0.16 11.92 2.80
CA LEU A 184 0.83 11.25 3.89
C LEU A 184 2.14 11.98 4.16
N LEU A 185 2.30 12.42 5.39
CA LEU A 185 3.43 13.20 5.85
C LEU A 185 4.32 12.31 6.71
N LYS A 186 5.63 12.34 6.46
CA LYS A 186 6.61 11.65 7.32
C LYS A 186 6.56 12.18 8.77
N ASP A 187 6.51 13.50 8.90
CA ASP A 187 6.51 14.23 10.17
C ASP A 187 5.20 14.98 10.39
N GLU A 188 4.82 15.15 11.66
CA GLU A 188 3.65 15.98 12.02
C GLU A 188 3.93 17.45 11.66
N ILE A 189 2.96 18.11 11.04
CA ILE A 189 3.03 19.54 10.68
C ILE A 189 1.86 20.31 11.30
N ASN A 190 2.01 21.63 11.40
CA ASN A 190 0.95 22.48 11.94
C ASN A 190 -0.21 22.62 10.94
N ASP A 191 -1.39 22.14 11.36
CA ASP A 191 -2.60 22.14 10.54
C ASP A 191 -3.10 23.55 10.21
N GLU A 192 -2.87 24.53 11.09
CA GLU A 192 -3.43 25.89 10.93
C GLU A 192 -2.90 26.64 9.70
N THR A 193 -1.72 26.27 9.21
CA THR A 193 -1.06 26.91 8.08
C THR A 193 -0.96 26.02 6.85
N LEU A 194 -1.53 24.82 6.90
CA LEU A 194 -1.40 23.86 5.82
C LEU A 194 -2.38 24.18 4.68
N GLU A 195 -1.83 24.49 3.51
CA GLU A 195 -2.59 24.68 2.28
C GLU A 195 -2.08 23.73 1.20
N ILE A 196 -2.98 23.30 0.33
CA ILE A 196 -2.69 22.51 -0.87
C ILE A 196 -3.01 23.38 -2.07
N GLU A 197 -2.06 23.45 -3.01
CA GLU A 197 -2.22 24.17 -4.27
C GLU A 197 -2.30 23.18 -5.44
N PHE A 198 -3.42 23.21 -6.16
CA PHE A 198 -3.59 22.51 -7.44
C PHE A 198 -3.15 23.43 -8.56
N ILE A 199 -2.22 22.97 -9.38
CA ILE A 199 -1.65 23.75 -10.48
C ILE A 199 -2.00 23.04 -11.80
N ALA A 200 -2.72 23.75 -12.66
CA ALA A 200 -2.93 23.41 -14.06
C ALA A 200 -2.36 24.52 -14.96
N ASP A 201 -2.23 24.27 -16.27
CA ASP A 201 -1.57 25.19 -17.22
C ASP A 201 -2.07 26.64 -17.16
N ASN A 202 -3.34 26.86 -16.80
CA ASN A 202 -3.98 28.16 -16.77
C ASN A 202 -4.66 28.50 -15.44
N GLN A 203 -4.58 27.62 -14.43
CA GLN A 203 -5.34 27.78 -13.19
C GLN A 203 -4.53 27.33 -11.98
N ARG A 204 -4.70 28.05 -10.87
CA ARG A 204 -4.21 27.66 -9.56
C ARG A 204 -5.35 27.72 -8.57
N ILE A 205 -5.56 26.64 -7.82
CA ILE A 205 -6.59 26.56 -6.79
C ILE A 205 -5.90 26.23 -5.47
N ARG A 206 -6.14 27.06 -4.44
CA ARG A 206 -5.67 26.81 -3.08
C ARG A 206 -6.82 26.41 -2.19
N THR A 207 -6.58 25.43 -1.33
CA THR A 207 -7.59 24.89 -0.43
C THR A 207 -6.93 24.24 0.78
N GLN A 208 -7.66 24.16 1.87
CA GLN A 208 -7.21 23.49 3.09
C GLN A 208 -7.72 22.05 3.10
N PRO A 209 -6.86 21.06 3.38
CA PRO A 209 -7.31 19.69 3.55
C PRO A 209 -8.01 19.49 4.90
N ALA A 210 -8.83 18.44 4.97
CA ALA A 210 -9.25 17.89 6.24
C ALA A 210 -8.15 16.98 6.82
N SER A 211 -8.09 16.88 8.15
CA SER A 211 -7.18 15.98 8.84
C SER A 211 -7.89 14.67 9.16
N TRP A 212 -7.31 13.54 8.73
CA TRP A 212 -7.75 12.22 9.19
C TRP A 212 -6.96 11.82 10.44
N THR A 213 -5.64 11.89 10.33
CA THR A 213 -4.71 11.74 11.46
C THR A 213 -3.83 12.98 11.52
N LYS A 214 -2.86 13.00 12.45
CA LYS A 214 -1.86 14.06 12.49
C LYS A 214 -0.95 14.06 11.25
N LYS A 215 -0.81 12.92 10.58
CA LYS A 215 0.09 12.72 9.43
C LYS A 215 -0.63 12.44 8.10
N ILE A 216 -1.94 12.17 8.12
CA ILE A 216 -2.78 12.01 6.93
C ILE A 216 -3.73 13.18 6.81
N LYS A 217 -3.58 13.87 5.68
CA LYS A 217 -4.50 14.90 5.23
C LYS A 217 -5.29 14.35 4.05
N TYR A 218 -6.54 14.75 3.92
CA TYR A 218 -7.38 14.31 2.81
C TYR A 218 -8.31 15.41 2.31
N MET A 219 -8.65 15.35 1.03
CA MET A 219 -9.59 16.28 0.40
C MET A 219 -10.17 15.72 -0.90
N LYS A 220 -11.24 16.33 -1.42
CA LYS A 220 -11.76 15.95 -2.74
C LYS A 220 -10.85 16.44 -3.85
N ALA A 221 -10.61 15.60 -4.85
CA ALA A 221 -9.95 16.05 -6.06
C ALA A 221 -10.87 17.01 -6.85
N LEU A 222 -10.26 18.04 -7.46
CA LEU A 222 -10.93 19.15 -8.12
C LEU A 222 -10.78 19.09 -9.64
#